data_AF-A0A512MHC9-F1
#
_entry.id   AF-A0A512MHC9-F1
#
_cell.length_a   1.000
_cell.length_b   1.000
_cell.length_c   1.000
_cell.angle_alpha   90.00
_cell.angle_beta   90.00
_cell.angle_gamma   90.00
#
_symmetry.space_group_name_H-M   'P 1'
#
loop_
_entity.id
_entity.type
_entity.pdbx_description
1 polymer ?
#
loop_
_entity_poly.entity_id
_entity_poly.type
_entity_poly.pdbx_seq_one_letter_code
_entity_poly.pdbx_strand_id
1 'polypeptide(L)'
;MPLSPALKKRAADFLQRTIPAELEPNYVSGSIAEIVISLCAQGESLDPELGEMAEMAVGDYDTVIAEAQAPELKTYYTDCQQLVRDIVQAS
;
A
#
# COMPACT_ATOMS: atom_id res chain seq x y z
N MET A 1 -14.32 -8.15 10.47
CA MET A 1 -13.75 -9.39 11.08
C MET A 1 -12.35 -9.06 11.60
N PRO A 2 -11.73 -9.78 12.55
CA PRO A 2 -10.33 -9.49 12.88
C PRO A 2 -9.44 -9.78 11.65
N LEU A 3 -8.61 -8.80 11.26
CA LEU A 3 -7.67 -8.93 10.13
C LEU A 3 -6.80 -10.18 10.28
N SER A 4 -6.60 -10.91 9.19
CA SER A 4 -5.85 -12.18 9.22
C SER A 4 -4.38 -11.95 9.63
N PRO A 5 -3.78 -12.83 10.44
CA PRO A 5 -2.36 -12.71 10.83
C PRO A 5 -1.41 -12.67 9.61
N ALA A 6 -1.76 -13.36 8.53
CA ALA A 6 -1.00 -13.37 7.30
C ALA A 6 -0.98 -11.99 6.62
N LEU A 7 -2.12 -11.28 6.62
CA LEU A 7 -2.23 -9.94 6.03
C LEU A 7 -1.47 -8.90 6.86
N LYS A 8 -1.56 -8.97 8.20
CA LYS A 8 -0.77 -8.11 9.10
C LYS A 8 0.73 -8.29 8.87
N LYS A 9 1.18 -9.53 8.71
CA LYS A 9 2.58 -9.83 8.41
C LYS A 9 3.00 -9.27 7.05
N ARG A 10 2.20 -9.47 6.00
CA ARG A 10 2.47 -8.90 4.66
C ARG A 10 2.59 -7.37 4.71
N ALA A 11 1.74 -6.70 5.49
CA ALA A 11 1.80 -5.26 5.70
C ALA A 11 3.09 -4.82 6.40
N ALA A 12 3.46 -5.50 7.49
CA ALA A 12 4.72 -5.24 8.19
C ALA A 12 5.95 -5.48 7.29
N ASP A 13 5.95 -6.58 6.53
CA ASP A 13 7.04 -6.91 5.61
C ASP A 13 7.15 -5.85 4.50
N PHE A 14 6.04 -5.31 3.99
CA PHE A 14 6.05 -4.26 2.97
C PHE A 14 6.65 -2.95 3.49
N LEU A 15 6.30 -2.52 4.71
CA LEU A 15 6.83 -1.29 5.33
C LEU A 15 8.33 -1.33 5.61
N GLN A 16 8.93 -2.52 5.68
CA GLN A 16 10.38 -2.69 5.86
C GLN A 16 11.14 -2.79 4.54
N ARG A 17 10.46 -2.79 3.39
CA ARG A 17 11.13 -2.86 2.09
C ARG A 17 11.85 -1.56 1.80
N THR A 18 13.01 -1.68 1.18
CA THR A 18 13.68 -0.52 0.57
C THR A 18 12.83 -0.02 -0.59
N ILE A 19 12.60 1.29 -0.63
CA ILE A 19 11.91 1.93 -1.75
C ILE A 19 12.81 1.93 -3.00
N PRO A 20 12.25 1.83 -4.21
CA PRO A 20 13.03 1.93 -5.44
C PRO A 20 13.73 3.29 -5.57
N ALA A 21 14.94 3.32 -6.12
CA ALA A 21 15.72 4.56 -6.28
C ALA A 21 15.00 5.64 -7.13
N GLU A 22 14.19 5.23 -8.12
CA GLU A 22 13.37 6.15 -8.92
C GLU A 22 12.25 6.82 -8.09
N LEU A 23 11.84 6.19 -6.98
CA LEU A 23 10.81 6.71 -6.08
C LEU A 23 11.40 7.65 -5.03
N GLU A 24 12.63 7.42 -4.56
CA GLU A 24 13.31 8.23 -3.53
C GLU A 24 13.11 9.76 -3.66
N PRO A 25 13.30 10.39 -4.84
CA PRO A 25 13.16 11.85 -4.95
C PRO A 25 11.72 12.37 -4.78
N ASN A 26 10.73 11.51 -4.99
CA ASN A 26 9.30 11.86 -4.91
C ASN A 26 8.58 11.08 -3.81
N TYR A 27 9.32 10.38 -2.95
CA TYR A 27 8.73 9.54 -1.93
C TYR A 27 8.07 10.41 -0.86
N VAL A 28 6.76 10.24 -0.69
CA VAL A 28 5.99 10.90 0.36
C VAL A 28 5.72 9.89 1.45
N SER A 29 6.53 9.94 2.51
CA SER A 29 6.29 9.16 3.73
C SER A 29 4.94 9.58 4.34
N GLY A 30 4.13 8.60 4.76
CA GLY A 30 2.81 8.88 5.34
C GLY A 30 1.74 9.22 4.30
N SER A 31 1.92 8.73 3.07
CA SER A 31 0.83 8.68 2.09
C SER A 31 -0.36 7.88 2.64
N ILE A 32 -1.56 8.12 2.11
CA ILE A 32 -2.79 7.40 2.55
C ILE A 32 -2.60 5.88 2.45
N ALA A 33 -1.99 5.40 1.37
CA ALA A 33 -1.67 3.98 1.20
C ALA A 33 -0.77 3.45 2.33
N GLU A 34 0.29 4.19 2.68
CA GLU A 34 1.20 3.81 3.76
C GLU A 34 0.53 3.84 5.14
N ILE A 35 -0.37 4.80 5.38
CA ILE A 35 -1.17 4.87 6.62
C ILE A 35 -2.03 3.61 6.75
N VAL A 36 -2.76 3.24 5.71
CA VAL A 36 -3.62 2.04 5.70
C VAL A 36 -2.82 0.77 5.94
N ILE A 37 -1.66 0.64 5.27
CA ILE A 37 -0.75 -0.50 5.47
C ILE A 37 -0.22 -0.52 6.92
N SER A 38 0.14 0.64 7.49
CA SER A 38 0.62 0.76 8.86
C SER A 38 -0.44 0.38 9.90
N LEU A 39 -1.68 0.83 9.74
CA LEU A 39 -2.79 0.44 10.61
C LEU A 39 -3.04 -1.06 10.56
N CYS A 40 -3.02 -1.66 9.36
CA CYS A 40 -3.14 -3.11 9.22
C CYS A 40 -2.01 -3.87 9.92
N ALA A 41 -0.75 -3.43 9.75
CA ALA A 41 0.40 -4.05 10.39
C ALA A 41 0.31 -4.02 11.92
N GLN A 42 -0.21 -2.93 12.48
CA GLN A 42 -0.48 -2.77 13.91
C GLN A 42 -1.72 -3.55 14.37
N GLY A 43 -2.54 -4.02 13.43
CA GLY A 43 -3.76 -4.76 13.68
C GLY A 43 -4.92 -3.88 14.12
N GLU A 44 -4.86 -2.59 13.80
CA GLU A 44 -5.92 -1.62 14.05
C GLU A 44 -7.04 -1.76 13.03
N SER A 45 -8.23 -1.30 13.42
CA SER A 45 -9.39 -1.26 12.53
C SER A 45 -9.22 -0.13 11.52
N LEU A 46 -9.54 -0.41 10.26
CA LEU A 46 -9.59 0.63 9.24
C LEU A 46 -10.92 1.38 9.32
N ASP A 47 -10.87 2.70 9.31
CA ASP A 47 -12.07 3.52 9.15
C ASP A 47 -12.60 3.41 7.70
N PRO A 48 -13.93 3.32 7.47
CA PRO A 48 -14.50 3.20 6.12
C PRO A 48 -14.13 4.36 5.19
N GLU A 49 -14.11 5.61 5.67
CA GLU A 49 -13.75 6.77 4.85
C GLU A 49 -12.27 6.68 4.44
N LEU A 50 -11.42 6.24 5.38
CA LEU A 50 -10.00 6.01 5.09
C LEU A 50 -9.80 4.89 4.05
N GLY A 51 -10.62 3.85 4.09
CA GLY A 51 -10.61 2.76 3.10
C GLY A 51 -10.95 3.26 1.70
N GLU A 52 -12.01 4.07 1.55
CA GLU A 52 -12.40 4.68 0.27
C GLU A 52 -11.30 5.60 -0.27
N MET A 53 -10.73 6.45 0.59
CA MET A 53 -9.61 7.32 0.23
C MET A 53 -8.39 6.52 -0.23
N ALA A 54 -8.12 5.37 0.39
CA ALA A 54 -7.02 4.50 0.02
C ALA A 54 -7.25 3.85 -1.36
N GLU A 55 -8.46 3.38 -1.64
CA GLU A 55 -8.81 2.83 -2.95
C GLU A 55 -8.68 3.88 -4.06
N MET A 56 -9.12 5.10 -3.81
CA MET A 56 -8.92 6.22 -4.74
C MET A 56 -7.43 6.49 -4.98
N ALA A 57 -6.63 6.57 -3.90
CA ALA A 57 -5.20 6.87 -3.99
C ALA A 57 -4.41 5.80 -4.77
N VAL A 58 -4.77 4.52 -4.64
CA VAL A 58 -4.11 3.44 -5.39
C VAL A 58 -4.72 3.22 -6.79
N GLY A 59 -5.85 3.84 -7.10
CA GLY A 59 -6.42 3.88 -8.45
C GLY A 59 -5.50 4.63 -9.44
N ASP A 60 -4.82 5.68 -8.96
CA ASP A 60 -3.87 6.45 -9.76
C ASP A 60 -2.57 5.69 -10.07
N TYR A 61 -2.30 4.57 -9.36
CA TYR A 61 -1.09 3.78 -9.58
C TYR A 61 -1.10 3.04 -10.91
N ASP A 62 -2.26 2.78 -11.52
CA ASP A 62 -2.32 2.09 -12.82
C ASP A 62 -1.56 2.87 -13.90
N THR A 63 -1.68 4.20 -13.90
CA THR A 63 -0.93 5.09 -14.80
C THR A 63 0.57 5.03 -14.51
N VAL A 64 0.95 5.11 -13.22
CA VAL A 64 2.36 5.05 -12.80
C VAL A 64 3.00 3.72 -13.17
N ILE A 65 2.29 2.60 -12.98
CA ILE A 65 2.75 1.24 -13.33
C ILE A 65 2.92 1.11 -14.85
N ALA A 66 2.01 1.68 -15.64
CA ALA A 66 2.10 1.65 -17.09
C ALA A 66 3.30 2.44 -17.63
N GLU A 67 3.57 3.62 -17.04
CA GLU A 67 4.64 4.54 -17.48
C GLU A 67 6.02 4.20 -16.92
N ALA A 68 6.09 3.50 -15.78
CA ALA A 68 7.35 3.12 -15.16
C ALA A 68 8.27 2.37 -16.13
N GLN A 69 9.55 2.71 -16.12
CA GLN A 69 10.57 2.04 -16.93
C GLN A 69 11.32 0.99 -16.09
N ALA A 70 11.58 1.28 -14.81
CA ALA A 70 12.16 0.32 -13.89
C ALA A 70 11.17 -0.80 -13.52
N PRO A 71 11.57 -2.08 -13.66
CA PRO A 71 10.77 -3.21 -13.18
C PRO A 71 10.49 -3.15 -11.68
N GLU A 72 11.47 -2.71 -10.89
CA GLU A 72 11.36 -2.62 -9.42
C GLU A 72 10.29 -1.60 -8.98
N LEU A 73 10.18 -0.49 -9.71
CA LEU A 73 9.15 0.52 -9.46
C LEU A 73 7.75 -0.03 -9.75
N LYS A 74 7.60 -0.76 -10.87
CA LYS A 74 6.34 -1.46 -11.19
C LYS A 74 5.96 -2.43 -10.10
N THR A 75 6.89 -3.31 -9.71
CA THR A 75 6.64 -4.30 -8.66
C THR A 75 6.26 -3.63 -7.34
N TYR A 76 6.95 -2.56 -6.94
CA TYR A 76 6.63 -1.84 -5.72
C TYR A 76 5.20 -1.29 -5.72
N TYR A 77 4.79 -0.59 -6.79
CA TYR A 77 3.44 -0.01 -6.89
C TYR A 77 2.35 -1.07 -7.05
N THR A 78 2.60 -2.13 -7.82
CA THR A 78 1.66 -3.26 -7.95
C THR A 78 1.45 -3.95 -6.60
N ASP A 79 2.52 -4.22 -5.87
CA ASP A 79 2.44 -4.85 -4.54
C ASP A 79 1.72 -3.93 -3.55
N CYS A 80 2.00 -2.62 -3.58
CA CYS A 80 1.32 -1.63 -2.75
C CYS A 80 -0.18 -1.60 -3.04
N GLN A 81 -0.57 -1.49 -4.32
CA GLN A 81 -1.96 -1.45 -4.76
C GLN A 81 -2.71 -2.71 -4.33
N GLN A 82 -2.14 -3.89 -4.59
CA GLN A 82 -2.78 -5.15 -4.23
C GLN A 82 -2.94 -5.29 -2.71
N LEU A 83 -1.91 -4.89 -1.96
CA LEU A 83 -1.95 -4.96 -0.50
C LEU A 83 -3.02 -4.04 0.09
N VAL A 84 -3.13 -2.79 -0.39
CA VAL A 84 -4.18 -1.86 0.06
C VAL A 84 -5.57 -2.44 -0.23
N ARG A 85 -5.81 -2.96 -1.44
CA ARG A 85 -7.08 -3.60 -1.79
C ARG A 85 -7.40 -4.80 -0.89
N ASP A 86 -6.42 -5.66 -0.63
CA ASP A 86 -6.58 -6.80 0.28
C ASP A 86 -6.95 -6.33 1.71
N ILE A 87 -6.39 -5.21 2.18
CA ILE A 87 -6.67 -4.63 3.50
C ILE A 87 -8.08 -4.05 3.56
N VAL A 88 -8.47 -3.24 2.58
CA VAL A 88 -9.80 -2.62 2.54
C VAL A 88 -10.90 -3.69 2.46
N GLN A 89 -10.71 -4.73 1.64
CA GLN A 89 -11.68 -5.83 1.53
C GLN A 89 -11.77 -6.71 2.79
N ALA A 90 -10.73 -6.74 3.62
CA ALA A 90 -10.67 -7.55 4.84
C ALA A 90 -11.13 -6.81 6.11
N SER A 91 -11.32 -5.49 6.02
CA SER A 91 -11.75 -4.62 7.12
C SER A 91 -13.27 -4.69 7.29
#